data_AF-A0A143XZR0-F1
#
_entry.id   AF-A0A143XZR0-F1
#
_cell.length_a   1.000
_cell.length_b   1.000
_cell.length_c   1.000
_cell.angle_alpha   90.00
_cell.angle_beta   90.00
_cell.angle_gamma   90.00
#
_symmetry.space_group_name_H-M   'P 1'
#
loop_
_entity.id
_entity.type
_entity.pdbx_description
1 polymer ?
#
loop_
_entity_poly.entity_id
_entity_poly.type
_entity_poly.pdbx_seq_one_letter_code
_entity_poly.pdbx_strand_id
1 'polypeptide(L)'
;MTDLKWSRFNFLVETEKHRKYLYNSYSNSLIALDDSLYASLLFLSRDNGTSILSAFSEEEIEYLKKIYVLVEDDDALVDILHHQSMSRLYSKKTMVLTIAPTQSCNLACTYCFEKWRRPGTLSNRTEDAIINYIKHLKQEDGLESVNLTWYGGEPLLQYKRIGQPMVGGKGSSRNAVTDIFLDLFTKYGVVTEELYPDDVNMECMTRSPHSMLIGSQGEMHKCYEDLGNKELTVGNINAPKVWRNYELIAKYAVGIDHYNDPECRKCFICLYAGAVASFVVSRMYMKENITIVAHRSKAA
;
A
#
# COMPACT_ATOMS: atom_id res chain seq x y z
N MET A 1 21.41 -22.57 -25.54
CA MET A 1 21.03 -21.14 -25.46
C MET A 1 19.73 -21.12 -24.70
N THR A 2 19.67 -20.45 -23.56
CA THR A 2 18.42 -20.26 -22.83
C THR A 2 17.45 -19.45 -23.68
N ASP A 3 16.18 -19.86 -23.67
CA ASP A 3 15.12 -19.27 -24.49
C ASP A 3 14.71 -17.92 -23.88
N LEU A 4 15.42 -16.86 -24.27
CA LEU A 4 15.16 -15.49 -23.80
C LEU A 4 13.85 -14.97 -24.40
N LYS A 5 13.04 -14.35 -23.55
CA LYS A 5 11.72 -13.85 -23.90
C LYS A 5 11.59 -12.38 -23.56
N TRP A 6 10.75 -11.70 -24.32
CA TRP A 6 10.33 -10.34 -23.98
C TRP A 6 9.54 -10.35 -22.67
N SER A 7 10.00 -9.60 -21.66
CA SER A 7 9.31 -9.52 -20.38
C SER A 7 7.96 -8.80 -20.46
N ARG A 8 6.94 -9.30 -19.75
CA ARG A 8 5.63 -8.66 -19.60
C ARG A 8 5.68 -7.31 -18.88
N PHE A 9 6.77 -7.03 -18.17
CA PHE A 9 6.98 -5.78 -17.45
C PHE A 9 7.50 -4.64 -18.34
N ASN A 10 7.74 -4.91 -19.63
CA ASN A 10 8.24 -3.91 -20.57
C ASN A 10 7.15 -3.05 -21.20
N PHE A 11 7.49 -1.78 -21.37
CA PHE A 11 6.65 -0.77 -22.00
C PHE A 11 7.46 0.04 -23.00
N LEU A 12 7.02 0.02 -24.24
CA LEU A 12 7.52 0.94 -25.25
C LEU A 12 6.56 2.12 -25.35
N VAL A 13 7.05 3.30 -24.99
CA VAL A 13 6.25 4.53 -24.92
C VAL A 13 6.82 5.54 -25.90
N GLU A 14 5.95 6.12 -26.73
CA GLU A 14 6.26 7.31 -27.52
C GLU A 14 5.46 8.48 -26.95
N THR A 15 6.15 9.59 -26.67
CA THR A 15 5.53 10.82 -26.17
C THR A 15 5.00 11.68 -27.31
N GLU A 16 4.13 12.64 -26.99
CA GLU A 16 3.62 13.62 -27.96
C GLU A 16 4.73 14.43 -28.67
N LYS A 17 5.91 14.53 -28.05
CA LYS A 17 7.10 15.18 -28.63
C LYS A 17 7.99 14.21 -29.44
N HIS A 18 7.47 13.06 -29.84
CA HIS A 18 8.19 11.98 -30.55
C HIS A 18 9.43 11.44 -29.84
N ARG A 19 9.53 11.62 -28.52
CA ARG A 19 10.56 10.95 -27.73
C ARG A 19 10.12 9.54 -27.38
N LYS A 20 11.01 8.58 -27.58
CA LYS A 20 10.78 7.15 -27.44
C LYS A 20 11.50 6.62 -26.20
N TYR A 21 10.79 5.81 -25.43
CA TYR A 21 11.27 5.27 -24.17
C TYR A 21 10.93 3.79 -24.03
N LEU A 22 11.82 3.07 -23.36
CA LEU A 22 11.56 1.78 -22.75
C LEU A 22 11.46 1.96 -21.25
N TYR A 23 10.33 1.57 -20.68
CA TYR A 23 10.15 1.46 -19.23
C TYR A 23 9.98 -0.01 -18.87
N ASN A 24 10.70 -0.50 -17.86
CA ASN A 24 10.49 -1.82 -17.29
C ASN A 24 9.98 -1.66 -15.86
N SER A 25 8.76 -2.11 -15.58
CA SER A 25 8.15 -1.92 -14.26
C SER A 25 8.67 -2.86 -13.17
N TYR A 26 9.35 -3.95 -13.52
CA TYR A 26 9.96 -4.84 -12.53
C TYR A 26 11.24 -4.23 -11.95
N SER A 27 12.13 -3.76 -12.83
CA SER A 27 13.40 -3.12 -12.44
C SER A 27 13.29 -1.62 -12.19
N ASN A 28 12.12 -1.04 -12.48
CA ASN A 28 11.86 0.40 -12.52
C ASN A 28 12.84 1.19 -13.41
N SER A 29 13.40 0.52 -14.43
CA SER A 29 14.34 1.13 -15.38
C SER A 29 13.59 1.94 -16.43
N LEU A 30 14.03 3.18 -16.68
CA LEU A 30 13.52 4.04 -17.75
C LEU A 30 14.66 4.45 -18.67
N ILE A 31 14.55 4.12 -19.95
CA ILE A 31 15.62 4.28 -20.94
C ILE A 31 15.08 5.06 -22.13
N ALA A 32 15.79 6.13 -22.51
CA ALA A 32 15.52 6.85 -23.76
C ALA A 32 16.10 6.06 -24.95
N LEU A 33 15.32 5.94 -26.02
CA LEU A 33 15.68 5.15 -27.20
C LEU A 33 15.76 6.06 -28.42
N ASP A 34 16.70 5.75 -29.32
CA ASP A 34 16.66 6.27 -30.68
C ASP A 34 15.63 5.51 -31.54
N ASP A 35 15.39 6.00 -32.76
CA ASP A 35 14.39 5.45 -33.67
C ASP A 35 14.70 4.01 -34.10
N SER A 36 15.98 3.68 -34.28
CA SER A 36 16.43 2.37 -34.74
C SER A 36 16.22 1.33 -33.65
N LEU A 37 16.70 1.62 -32.44
CA LEU A 37 16.58 0.75 -31.28
C LEU A 37 15.13 0.55 -30.88
N TYR A 38 14.32 1.62 -30.91
CA TYR A 38 12.88 1.50 -30.66
C TYR A 38 12.18 0.58 -31.66
N ALA A 39 12.50 0.68 -32.95
CA ALA A 39 11.93 -0.20 -33.98
C ALA A 39 12.32 -1.67 -33.75
N SER A 40 13.58 -1.93 -33.41
CA SER A 40 14.07 -3.29 -33.10
C SER A 40 13.39 -3.87 -31.87
N LEU A 41 13.26 -3.09 -30.79
CA LEU A 41 12.55 -3.51 -29.57
C LEU A 41 11.05 -3.70 -29.80
N LEU A 42 10.43 -2.85 -30.62
CA LEU A 42 9.02 -2.99 -31.00
C LEU A 42 8.80 -4.29 -31.77
N PHE A 43 9.71 -4.67 -32.65
CA PHE A 43 9.67 -5.95 -33.34
C PHE A 43 9.83 -7.12 -32.36
N LEU A 44 10.84 -7.07 -31.48
CA LEU A 44 11.03 -8.08 -30.41
C LEU A 44 9.79 -8.27 -29.56
N SER A 45 9.11 -7.18 -29.18
CA SER A 45 7.90 -7.22 -28.35
C SER A 45 6.72 -7.96 -29.01
N ARG A 46 6.65 -7.97 -30.35
CA ARG A 46 5.56 -8.60 -31.11
C ARG A 46 5.76 -10.09 -31.33
N ASP A 47 7.01 -10.54 -31.23
CA ASP A 47 7.42 -11.93 -31.51
C ASP A 47 7.96 -12.63 -30.25
N ASN A 48 7.59 -12.14 -29.06
CA ASN A 48 8.02 -12.66 -27.75
C ASN A 48 9.53 -12.82 -27.58
N GLY A 49 10.34 -12.05 -28.31
CA GLY A 49 11.79 -12.02 -28.13
C GLY A 49 12.60 -13.07 -28.90
N THR A 50 12.04 -13.78 -29.89
CA THR A 50 12.74 -14.91 -30.52
C THR A 50 13.41 -14.63 -31.88
N SER A 51 12.85 -13.75 -32.73
CA SER A 51 13.29 -13.64 -34.13
C SER A 51 14.48 -12.72 -34.45
N ILE A 52 14.89 -11.80 -33.56
CA ILE A 52 15.93 -10.80 -33.90
C ILE A 52 17.01 -10.61 -32.83
N LEU A 53 17.15 -11.54 -31.88
CA LEU A 53 18.20 -11.45 -30.86
C LEU A 53 19.61 -11.40 -31.47
N SER A 54 19.84 -12.07 -32.60
CA SER A 54 21.13 -12.06 -33.30
C SER A 54 21.52 -10.71 -33.91
N ALA A 55 20.61 -9.75 -33.97
CA ALA A 55 20.91 -8.38 -34.42
C ALA A 55 21.50 -7.50 -33.31
N PHE A 56 21.41 -7.95 -32.05
CA PHE A 56 22.02 -7.29 -30.91
C PHE A 56 23.39 -7.91 -30.63
N SER A 57 24.33 -7.07 -30.21
CA SER A 57 25.62 -7.52 -29.67
C SER A 57 25.43 -8.27 -28.35
N GLU A 58 26.40 -9.11 -27.99
CA GLU A 58 26.38 -9.83 -26.70
C GLU A 58 26.30 -8.87 -25.50
N GLU A 59 26.95 -7.71 -25.58
CA GLU A 59 26.92 -6.67 -24.55
C GLU A 59 25.51 -6.06 -24.40
N GLU A 60 24.82 -5.80 -25.51
CA GLU A 60 23.45 -5.29 -25.50
C GLU A 60 22.47 -6.31 -24.91
N ILE A 61 22.59 -7.59 -25.29
CA ILE A 61 21.75 -8.67 -24.75
C ILE A 61 21.97 -8.79 -23.25
N GLU A 62 23.22 -8.75 -22.78
CA GLU A 62 23.52 -8.84 -21.35
C GLU A 62 23.00 -7.62 -20.59
N TYR A 63 23.08 -6.42 -21.17
CA TYR A 63 22.48 -5.22 -20.59
C TYR A 63 20.95 -5.34 -20.50
N LEU A 64 20.28 -5.79 -21.57
CA LEU A 64 18.82 -5.99 -21.62
C LEU A 64 18.36 -7.03 -20.59
N LYS A 65 19.15 -8.09 -20.35
CA LYS A 65 18.90 -9.05 -19.27
C LYS A 65 19.05 -8.42 -17.89
N LYS A 66 20.11 -7.63 -17.67
CA LYS A 66 20.39 -6.97 -16.39
C LYS A 66 19.24 -6.05 -15.94
N ILE A 67 18.57 -5.39 -16.89
CA ILE A 67 17.43 -4.51 -16.62
C ILE A 67 16.06 -5.23 -16.73
N TYR A 68 16.07 -6.56 -16.88
CA TYR A 68 14.89 -7.43 -16.98
C TYR A 68 14.01 -7.16 -18.20
N VAL A 69 14.56 -6.62 -19.29
CA VAL A 69 13.85 -6.48 -20.56
C VAL A 69 13.74 -7.82 -21.27
N LEU A 70 14.82 -8.61 -21.22
CA LEU A 70 14.84 -9.99 -21.68
C LEU A 70 14.98 -10.92 -20.48
N VAL A 71 14.13 -11.93 -20.38
CA VAL A 71 14.08 -12.86 -19.24
C VAL A 71 13.91 -14.28 -19.72
N GLU A 72 14.34 -15.26 -18.91
CA GLU A 72 14.14 -16.68 -19.21
C GLU A 72 12.78 -17.16 -18.72
N ASP A 73 12.39 -16.70 -17.53
CA ASP A 73 11.12 -17.03 -16.89
C ASP A 73 10.51 -15.77 -16.25
N ASP A 74 9.46 -15.30 -16.90
CA ASP A 74 8.72 -14.11 -16.51
C ASP A 74 7.75 -14.39 -15.35
N ASP A 75 7.30 -15.65 -15.17
CA ASP A 75 6.45 -16.07 -14.05
C ASP A 75 7.27 -16.19 -12.75
N ALA A 76 8.54 -16.59 -12.84
CA ALA A 76 9.44 -16.59 -11.69
C ALA A 76 9.60 -15.18 -11.08
N LEU A 77 9.61 -14.12 -11.90
CA LEU A 77 9.64 -12.74 -11.41
C LEU A 77 8.37 -12.36 -10.63
N VAL A 78 7.21 -12.83 -11.08
CA VAL A 78 5.93 -12.64 -10.37
C VAL A 78 5.95 -13.33 -9.02
N ASP A 79 6.50 -14.55 -8.95
CA ASP A 79 6.60 -15.30 -7.70
C ASP A 79 7.59 -14.65 -6.71
N ILE A 80 8.68 -14.05 -7.22
CA ILE A 80 9.60 -13.24 -6.40
C ILE A 80 8.86 -12.03 -5.80
N LEU A 81 8.10 -11.29 -6.61
CA LEU A 81 7.31 -10.14 -6.13
C LEU A 81 6.27 -10.58 -5.09
N HIS A 82 5.58 -11.70 -5.32
CA HIS A 82 4.61 -12.25 -4.37
C HIS A 82 5.27 -12.62 -3.04
N HIS A 83 6.42 -13.29 -3.09
CA HIS A 83 7.17 -13.65 -1.88
C HIS A 83 7.63 -12.41 -1.11
N GLN A 84 8.15 -11.39 -1.81
CA GLN A 84 8.53 -10.12 -1.18
C GLN A 84 7.34 -9.40 -0.54
N SER A 85 6.20 -9.37 -1.24
CA SER A 85 4.92 -8.83 -0.74
C SER A 85 4.50 -9.52 0.56
N MET A 86 4.45 -10.87 0.55
CA MET A 86 4.05 -11.66 1.72
C MET A 86 5.03 -11.49 2.89
N SER A 87 6.34 -11.47 2.63
CA SER A 87 7.35 -11.22 3.66
C SER A 87 7.14 -9.87 4.36
N ARG A 88 6.83 -8.82 3.59
CA ARG A 88 6.54 -7.47 4.13
C ARG A 88 5.22 -7.44 4.89
N LEU A 89 4.15 -7.97 4.32
CA LEU A 89 2.79 -7.95 4.90
C LEU A 89 2.69 -8.62 6.26
N TYR A 90 3.42 -9.73 6.44
CA TYR A 90 3.37 -10.59 7.62
C TYR A 90 4.55 -10.37 8.58
N SER A 91 5.39 -9.36 8.33
CA SER A 91 6.40 -8.93 9.28
C SER A 91 5.72 -8.38 10.55
N LYS A 92 6.11 -8.91 11.71
CA LYS A 92 5.66 -8.42 13.02
C LYS A 92 6.46 -7.20 13.51
N LYS A 93 7.54 -6.85 12.82
CA LYS A 93 8.46 -5.77 13.21
C LYS A 93 7.86 -4.39 13.04
N THR A 94 6.90 -4.23 12.12
CA THR A 94 6.31 -2.93 11.80
C THR A 94 4.79 -3.00 11.86
N MET A 95 4.19 -2.03 12.53
CA MET A 95 2.74 -1.87 12.63
C MET A 95 2.30 -0.62 11.86
N VAL A 96 1.28 -0.74 11.01
CA VAL A 96 0.63 0.41 10.36
C VAL A 96 -0.64 0.76 11.13
N LEU A 97 -0.62 1.87 11.87
CA LEU A 97 -1.69 2.29 12.75
C LEU A 97 -2.31 3.59 12.24
N THR A 98 -3.56 3.52 11.80
CA THR A 98 -4.35 4.70 11.49
C THR A 98 -5.30 4.97 12.64
N ILE A 99 -5.35 6.21 13.13
CA ILE A 99 -6.26 6.62 14.21
C ILE A 99 -7.15 7.75 13.72
N ALA A 100 -8.46 7.62 13.91
CA ALA A 100 -9.43 8.69 13.73
C ALA A 100 -9.77 9.33 15.09
N PRO A 101 -9.03 10.38 15.53
CA PRO A 101 -9.26 11.02 16.81
C PRO A 101 -10.64 11.67 16.90
N THR A 102 -11.19 12.03 15.74
CA THR A 102 -12.59 12.39 15.59
C THR A 102 -13.09 12.00 14.20
N GLN A 103 -14.39 11.73 14.11
CA GLN A 103 -15.11 11.64 12.83
C GLN A 103 -15.97 12.89 12.57
N SER A 104 -15.88 13.90 13.44
CA SER A 104 -16.43 15.22 13.17
C SER A 104 -15.55 15.95 12.15
N CYS A 105 -16.18 16.68 11.23
CA CYS A 105 -15.50 17.49 10.23
C CYS A 105 -16.16 18.87 10.17
N ASN A 106 -15.37 19.92 9.96
CA ASN A 106 -15.86 21.28 9.73
C ASN A 106 -16.21 21.56 8.25
N LEU A 107 -16.06 20.56 7.36
CA LEU A 107 -16.39 20.63 5.94
C LEU A 107 -17.35 19.50 5.52
N ALA A 108 -18.06 19.72 4.41
CA ALA A 108 -19.02 18.78 3.82
C ALA A 108 -18.69 18.53 2.33
N CYS A 109 -17.44 18.10 2.06
CA CYS A 109 -16.93 17.92 0.70
C CYS A 109 -17.77 16.91 -0.11
N THR A 110 -18.10 17.26 -1.35
CA THR A 110 -18.89 16.41 -2.27
C THR A 110 -18.17 15.14 -2.69
N TYR A 111 -16.84 15.11 -2.60
CA TYR A 111 -15.97 13.97 -2.92
C TYR A 111 -15.52 13.19 -1.68
N CYS A 112 -16.11 13.45 -0.50
CA CYS A 112 -15.70 12.76 0.72
C CYS A 112 -16.10 11.29 0.68
N PHE A 113 -15.13 10.40 0.90
CA PHE A 113 -15.31 8.95 0.88
C PHE A 113 -15.69 8.34 2.24
N GLU A 114 -15.73 9.13 3.32
CA GLU A 114 -16.26 8.71 4.63
C GLU A 114 -17.79 8.57 4.60
N LYS A 115 -18.28 7.51 3.96
CA LYS A 115 -19.72 7.24 3.74
C LYS A 115 -20.50 7.08 5.05
N TRP A 116 -19.88 6.47 6.06
CA TRP A 116 -20.56 6.04 7.30
C TRP A 116 -20.23 6.92 8.51
N ARG A 117 -19.91 8.20 8.25
CA ARG A 117 -19.43 9.14 9.25
C ARG A 117 -20.42 9.30 10.40
N ARG A 118 -19.94 9.11 11.63
CA ARG A 118 -20.68 9.39 12.87
C ARG A 118 -19.86 10.34 13.72
N PRO A 119 -20.33 11.56 14.00
CA PRO A 119 -19.60 12.50 14.86
C PRO A 119 -19.25 11.85 16.20
N GLY A 120 -18.01 12.06 16.64
CA GLY A 120 -17.48 11.43 17.84
C GLY A 120 -16.02 11.77 18.03
N THR A 121 -15.51 11.61 19.25
CA THR A 121 -14.11 11.86 19.61
C THR A 121 -13.58 10.70 20.43
N LEU A 122 -12.28 10.43 20.31
CA LEU A 122 -11.63 9.44 21.16
C LEU A 122 -11.81 9.75 22.64
N SER A 123 -12.07 8.68 23.40
CA SER A 123 -12.03 8.70 24.86
C SER A 123 -10.62 8.39 25.36
N ASN A 124 -10.25 8.91 26.54
CA ASN A 124 -8.97 8.60 27.18
C ASN A 124 -8.80 7.08 27.39
N ARG A 125 -9.90 6.37 27.70
CA ARG A 125 -9.92 4.91 27.79
C ARG A 125 -9.42 4.24 26.51
N THR A 126 -9.83 4.77 25.35
CA THR A 126 -9.43 4.23 24.05
C THR A 126 -7.98 4.53 23.74
N GLU A 127 -7.50 5.72 24.09
CA GLU A 127 -6.08 6.07 24.01
C GLU A 127 -5.23 5.11 24.86
N ASP A 128 -5.61 4.90 26.12
CA ASP A 128 -4.94 3.96 27.02
C ASP A 128 -4.95 2.53 26.46
N ALA A 129 -6.05 2.10 25.85
CA ALA A 129 -6.15 0.78 25.23
C ALA A 129 -5.20 0.63 24.03
N ILE A 130 -5.06 1.66 23.19
CA ILE A 130 -4.12 1.67 22.06
C ILE A 130 -2.68 1.55 22.56
N ILE A 131 -2.31 2.34 23.58
CA ILE A 131 -0.97 2.32 24.17
C ILE A 131 -0.64 0.93 24.73
N ASN A 132 -1.55 0.37 25.51
CA ASN A 132 -1.36 -0.94 26.12
C ASN A 132 -1.25 -2.04 25.05
N TYR A 133 -1.99 -1.90 23.95
CA TYR A 133 -1.90 -2.83 22.83
C TYR A 133 -0.54 -2.75 22.13
N ILE A 134 -0.02 -1.55 21.83
CA ILE A 134 1.32 -1.38 21.25
C ILE A 134 2.40 -1.94 22.18
N LYS A 135 2.30 -1.67 23.49
CA LYS A 135 3.23 -2.22 24.50
C LYS A 135 3.22 -3.75 24.52
N HIS A 136 2.03 -4.35 24.45
CA HIS A 136 1.89 -5.79 24.37
C HIS A 136 2.54 -6.36 23.10
N LEU A 137 2.30 -5.76 21.93
CA LEU A 137 2.94 -6.18 20.68
C LEU A 137 4.47 -6.04 20.73
N LYS A 138 4.99 -5.00 21.39
CA LYS A 138 6.44 -4.86 21.61
C LYS A 138 7.02 -6.02 22.42
N GLN A 139 6.34 -6.40 23.49
CA GLN A 139 6.83 -7.40 24.44
C GLN A 139 6.69 -8.82 23.91
N GLU A 140 5.56 -9.15 23.29
CA GLU A 140 5.25 -10.51 22.87
C GLU A 140 5.63 -10.81 21.41
N ASP A 141 5.47 -9.82 20.51
CA ASP A 141 5.63 -10.00 19.07
C ASP A 141 6.93 -9.37 18.51
N GLY A 142 7.70 -8.68 19.35
CA GLY A 142 8.98 -8.08 18.96
C GLY A 142 8.82 -6.86 18.03
N LEU A 143 7.74 -6.09 18.18
CA LEU A 143 7.50 -4.88 17.39
C LEU A 143 8.70 -3.91 17.46
N GLU A 144 9.17 -3.38 16.35
CA GLU A 144 10.32 -2.46 16.28
C GLU A 144 9.86 -1.03 15.95
N SER A 145 8.90 -0.88 15.03
CA SER A 145 8.41 0.42 14.56
C SER A 145 6.89 0.50 14.44
N VAL A 146 6.35 1.71 14.62
CA VAL A 146 4.93 2.02 14.40
C VAL A 146 4.81 3.18 13.41
N ASN A 147 4.16 2.92 12.28
CA ASN A 147 3.79 3.92 11.29
C ASN A 147 2.40 4.46 11.62
N LEU A 148 2.36 5.63 12.25
CA LEU A 148 1.12 6.25 12.69
C LEU A 148 0.57 7.22 11.63
N THR A 149 -0.71 7.14 11.34
CA THR A 149 -1.43 8.12 10.51
C THR A 149 -2.66 8.65 11.21
N TRP A 150 -2.84 9.97 11.21
CA TRP A 150 -4.06 10.63 11.70
C TRP A 150 -5.09 10.73 10.58
N TYR A 151 -6.31 10.29 10.85
CA TYR A 151 -7.39 10.18 9.87
C TYR A 151 -8.77 10.59 10.47
N GLY A 152 -9.86 10.39 9.74
CA GLY A 152 -11.21 10.78 10.11
C GLY A 152 -11.54 12.17 9.60
N GLY A 153 -12.65 12.73 10.08
CA GLY A 153 -13.27 13.95 9.55
C GLY A 153 -12.29 15.13 9.41
N GLU A 154 -12.08 15.89 10.49
CA GLU A 154 -11.00 16.88 10.57
C GLU A 154 -10.17 16.57 11.81
N PRO A 155 -9.04 15.85 11.68
CA PRO A 155 -8.21 15.46 12.81
C PRO A 155 -7.81 16.65 13.67
N LEU A 156 -7.53 17.82 13.06
CA LEU A 156 -7.08 19.01 13.79
C LEU A 156 -8.13 19.60 14.73
N LEU A 157 -9.41 19.19 14.65
CA LEU A 157 -10.39 19.50 15.70
C LEU A 157 -10.01 18.88 17.05
N GLN A 158 -9.12 17.89 17.06
CA GLN A 158 -8.53 17.26 18.25
C GLN A 158 -7.03 17.55 18.37
N TYR A 159 -6.55 18.72 17.91
CA TYR A 159 -5.12 19.07 17.95
C TYR A 159 -4.47 18.95 19.34
N LYS A 160 -5.23 19.17 20.43
CA LYS A 160 -4.75 18.99 21.81
C LYS A 160 -4.39 17.52 22.13
N ARG A 161 -5.01 16.56 21.46
CA ARG A 161 -4.73 15.12 21.59
C ARG A 161 -3.61 14.70 20.65
N ILE A 162 -3.66 15.15 19.39
CA ILE A 162 -2.71 14.76 18.33
C ILE A 162 -1.31 15.36 18.52
N GLY A 163 -1.23 16.59 19.02
CA GLY A 163 -0.03 17.42 19.03
C GLY A 163 0.11 18.22 17.74
N GLN A 164 0.43 19.52 17.83
CA GLN A 164 0.90 20.27 16.66
C GLN A 164 2.42 20.09 16.51
N PRO A 165 2.97 20.13 15.28
CA PRO A 165 4.34 20.60 15.09
C PRO A 165 4.38 22.04 15.60
N MET A 166 5.14 22.29 16.66
CA MET A 166 5.28 23.62 17.25
C MET A 166 5.87 24.60 16.22
N VAL A 167 5.02 25.36 15.52
CA VAL A 167 5.44 26.60 14.88
C VAL A 167 5.35 27.70 15.95
N GLY A 168 6.48 27.96 16.60
CA GLY A 168 6.75 29.21 17.31
C GLY A 168 5.76 29.63 18.39
N GLY A 169 5.78 28.96 19.55
CA GLY A 169 5.06 29.44 20.72
C GLY A 169 5.45 28.69 21.98
N LYS A 170 6.11 29.38 22.92
CA LYS A 170 6.34 28.87 24.28
C LYS A 170 4.98 28.70 24.97
N GLY A 171 4.45 27.49 24.95
CA GLY A 171 3.28 27.09 25.70
C GLY A 171 3.52 25.74 26.36
N SER A 172 3.70 25.73 27.68
CA SER A 172 3.79 24.52 28.49
C SER A 172 2.47 23.75 28.46
N SER A 173 2.31 22.88 27.48
CA SER A 173 1.29 21.84 27.46
C SER A 173 2.01 20.53 27.18
N ARG A 174 2.15 19.68 28.20
CA ARG A 174 2.57 18.28 28.03
C ARG A 174 1.58 17.59 27.09
N ASN A 175 2.08 17.02 26.00
CA ASN A 175 1.28 16.56 24.88
C ASN A 175 1.01 15.07 25.02
N ALA A 176 -0.23 14.64 25.26
CA ALA A 176 -0.52 13.24 25.56
C ALA A 176 0.07 12.28 24.51
N VAL A 177 -0.18 12.47 23.21
CA VAL A 177 0.29 11.52 22.19
C VAL A 177 1.78 11.65 21.85
N THR A 178 2.33 12.86 21.74
CA THR A 178 3.78 13.04 21.56
C THR A 178 4.55 12.50 22.76
N ASP A 179 4.07 12.75 23.98
CA ASP A 179 4.65 12.20 25.20
C ASP A 179 4.50 10.67 25.21
N ILE A 180 3.41 10.11 24.70
CA ILE A 180 3.22 8.66 24.54
C ILE A 180 4.24 8.07 23.58
N PHE A 181 4.47 8.67 22.41
CA PHE A 181 5.45 8.13 21.45
C PHE A 181 6.88 8.35 21.91
N LEU A 182 7.15 9.48 22.58
CA LEU A 182 8.41 9.68 23.30
C LEU A 182 8.57 8.67 24.43
N ASP A 183 7.50 8.29 25.15
CA ASP A 183 7.51 7.26 26.19
C ASP A 183 7.78 5.88 25.59
N LEU A 184 7.10 5.56 24.47
CA LEU A 184 7.30 4.32 23.71
C LEU A 184 8.74 4.22 23.19
N PHE A 185 9.30 5.31 22.69
CA PHE A 185 10.69 5.37 22.25
C PHE A 185 11.68 5.28 23.41
N THR A 186 11.54 6.14 24.43
CA THR A 186 12.52 6.23 25.53
C THR A 186 12.51 5.01 26.45
N LYS A 187 11.34 4.43 26.73
CA LYS A 187 11.22 3.27 27.63
C LYS A 187 11.27 1.94 26.91
N TYR A 188 10.81 1.88 25.66
CA TYR A 188 10.62 0.62 24.94
C TYR A 188 11.34 0.56 23.59
N GLY A 189 12.06 1.62 23.19
CA GLY A 189 12.82 1.66 21.94
C GLY A 189 11.95 1.51 20.68
N VAL A 190 10.66 1.84 20.75
CA VAL A 190 9.77 1.82 19.58
C VAL A 190 9.93 3.13 18.81
N VAL A 191 10.31 3.04 17.54
CA VAL A 191 10.51 4.22 16.69
C VAL A 191 9.20 4.58 15.98
N THR A 192 8.88 5.88 15.98
CA THR A 192 7.83 6.45 15.13
C THR A 192 8.48 7.21 13.98
N GLU A 193 8.25 6.72 12.76
CA GLU A 193 8.75 7.19 11.48
C GLU A 193 10.25 7.00 11.20
N GLU A 194 10.53 6.23 10.16
CA GLU A 194 11.61 6.54 9.23
C GLU A 194 11.13 7.70 8.33
N LEU A 195 11.80 8.84 8.41
CA LEU A 195 11.52 10.06 7.63
C LEU A 195 11.77 9.88 6.12
N TYR A 196 12.29 8.73 5.69
CA TYR A 196 12.59 8.41 4.31
C TYR A 196 11.69 7.26 3.83
N PRO A 197 11.08 7.38 2.65
CA PRO A 197 10.39 6.25 2.04
C PRO A 197 11.39 5.14 1.73
N ASP A 198 11.33 4.04 2.47
CA ASP A 198 12.02 2.81 2.13
C ASP A 198 11.30 2.08 0.98
N ASP A 199 12.08 1.28 0.24
CA ASP A 199 11.78 0.74 -1.08
C ASP A 199 10.30 0.47 -1.35
N VAL A 200 9.81 1.21 -2.35
CA VAL A 200 8.42 1.38 -2.77
C VAL A 200 7.85 0.09 -3.34
N ASN A 201 7.35 -0.76 -2.43
CA ASN A 201 6.24 -1.67 -2.71
C ASN A 201 5.21 -1.40 -1.61
N MET A 202 4.39 -0.36 -1.80
CA MET A 202 3.33 0.01 -0.86
C MET A 202 2.20 -1.01 -0.95
N GLU A 203 2.29 -2.04 -0.12
CA GLU A 203 1.19 -2.98 0.05
C GLU A 203 -0.02 -2.31 0.67
N CYS A 204 -1.21 -2.72 0.24
CA CYS A 204 -2.43 -2.19 0.81
C CYS A 204 -2.53 -2.60 2.28
N MET A 205 -2.68 -1.62 3.18
CA MET A 205 -2.82 -1.87 4.61
C MET A 205 -3.92 -2.91 4.90
N THR A 206 -4.99 -2.95 4.13
CA THR A 206 -6.12 -3.88 4.31
C THR A 206 -5.66 -5.35 4.35
N ARG A 207 -4.62 -5.69 3.57
CA ARG A 207 -4.07 -7.06 3.50
C ARG A 207 -3.17 -7.44 4.68
N SER A 208 -2.47 -6.48 5.29
CA SER A 208 -1.54 -6.79 6.38
C SER A 208 -2.32 -7.19 7.63
N PRO A 209 -2.04 -8.31 8.30
CA PRO A 209 -2.64 -8.64 9.59
C PRO A 209 -2.31 -7.63 10.69
N HIS A 210 -1.16 -6.94 10.57
CA HIS A 210 -0.59 -6.03 11.57
C HIS A 210 -0.95 -4.56 11.33
N SER A 211 -1.84 -4.26 10.38
CA SER A 211 -2.40 -2.93 10.22
C SER A 211 -3.73 -2.78 10.95
N MET A 212 -4.10 -1.57 11.36
CA MET A 212 -5.48 -1.29 11.77
C MET A 212 -5.82 0.18 11.64
N LEU A 213 -7.09 0.44 11.35
CA LEU A 213 -7.71 1.74 11.49
C LEU A 213 -8.61 1.72 12.72
N ILE A 214 -8.38 2.64 13.65
CA ILE A 214 -9.18 2.78 14.88
C ILE A 214 -10.06 4.02 14.78
N GLY A 215 -11.37 3.82 14.85
CA GLY A 215 -12.37 4.88 14.86
C GLY A 215 -12.51 5.56 16.21
N SER A 216 -13.32 6.63 16.25
CA SER A 216 -13.44 7.49 17.42
C SER A 216 -14.07 6.79 18.64
N GLN A 217 -14.78 5.68 18.45
CA GLN A 217 -15.37 4.86 19.51
C GLN A 217 -14.53 3.59 19.81
N GLY A 218 -13.31 3.52 19.26
CA GLY A 218 -12.40 2.38 19.39
C GLY A 218 -12.75 1.19 18.51
N GLU A 219 -13.75 1.30 17.63
CA GLU A 219 -14.03 0.31 16.59
C GLU A 219 -12.84 0.19 15.63
N MET A 220 -12.56 -1.04 15.20
CA MET A 220 -11.44 -1.32 14.32
C MET A 220 -11.89 -1.71 12.93
N HIS A 221 -11.20 -1.18 11.92
CA HIS A 221 -11.39 -1.43 10.50
C HIS A 221 -10.05 -1.70 9.80
N LYS A 222 -10.11 -2.25 8.58
CA LYS A 222 -8.93 -2.55 7.74
C LYS A 222 -8.77 -1.60 6.57
N CYS A 223 -9.81 -0.84 6.21
CA CYS A 223 -9.81 0.13 5.12
C CYS A 223 -10.36 1.47 5.60
N TYR A 224 -9.90 2.56 4.99
CA TYR A 224 -10.38 3.91 5.24
C TYR A 224 -11.86 4.10 4.90
N GLU A 225 -12.33 3.45 3.83
CA GLU A 225 -13.73 3.52 3.36
C GLU A 225 -14.71 2.77 4.28
N ASP A 226 -14.22 1.80 5.05
CA ASP A 226 -15.02 0.96 5.94
C ASP A 226 -15.36 1.67 7.25
N LEU A 227 -14.66 2.76 7.57
CA LEU A 227 -14.74 3.43 8.87
C LEU A 227 -16.19 3.87 9.17
N GLY A 228 -16.73 3.35 10.28
CA GLY A 228 -18.10 3.62 10.74
C GLY A 228 -19.15 2.62 10.24
N ASN A 229 -18.81 1.72 9.31
CA ASN A 229 -19.69 0.64 8.89
C ASN A 229 -19.60 -0.56 9.85
N LYS A 230 -20.64 -0.78 10.66
CA LYS A 230 -20.67 -1.85 11.66
C LYS A 230 -20.47 -3.26 11.11
N GLU A 231 -20.87 -3.51 9.86
CA GLU A 231 -20.72 -4.83 9.22
C GLU A 231 -19.27 -5.14 8.82
N LEU A 232 -18.49 -4.07 8.60
CA LEU A 232 -17.07 -4.15 8.21
C LEU A 232 -16.12 -3.92 9.41
N THR A 233 -16.66 -3.92 10.63
CA THR A 233 -15.85 -3.83 11.85
C THR A 233 -15.15 -5.17 12.10
N VAL A 234 -13.83 -5.13 12.26
CA VAL A 234 -12.99 -6.31 12.52
C VAL A 234 -12.70 -6.55 14.01
N GLY A 235 -12.93 -5.54 14.84
CA GLY A 235 -12.61 -5.59 16.26
C GLY A 235 -12.97 -4.31 17.01
N ASN A 236 -12.60 -4.25 18.28
CA ASN A 236 -12.65 -3.02 19.06
C ASN A 236 -11.50 -3.01 20.08
N ILE A 237 -10.70 -1.95 20.09
CA ILE A 237 -9.50 -1.85 20.92
C ILE A 237 -9.82 -1.81 22.42
N ASN A 238 -11.02 -1.37 22.80
CA ASN A 238 -11.47 -1.31 24.19
C ASN A 238 -11.92 -2.68 24.74
N ALA A 239 -11.97 -3.73 23.91
CA ALA A 239 -12.39 -5.06 24.30
C ALA A 239 -11.22 -5.93 24.78
N PRO A 240 -11.44 -6.86 25.73
CA PRO A 240 -10.40 -7.82 26.15
C PRO A 240 -9.85 -8.65 24.99
N LYS A 241 -10.75 -9.05 24.08
CA LYS A 241 -10.39 -9.65 22.79
C LYS A 241 -10.58 -8.60 21.70
N VAL A 242 -9.46 -7.99 21.32
CA VAL A 242 -9.37 -6.85 20.39
C VAL A 242 -9.90 -7.23 19.01
N TRP A 243 -9.39 -8.33 18.44
CA TRP A 243 -9.81 -8.86 17.14
C TRP A 243 -10.96 -9.86 17.28
N ARG A 244 -11.98 -9.76 16.42
CA ARG A 244 -13.19 -10.61 16.52
C ARG A 244 -13.63 -11.20 15.18
N ASN A 245 -13.71 -10.38 14.13
CA ASN A 245 -14.22 -10.82 12.83
C ASN A 245 -13.11 -11.45 11.99
N TYR A 246 -12.63 -12.62 12.41
CA TYR A 246 -11.53 -13.32 11.75
C TYR A 246 -11.85 -13.76 10.33
N GLU A 247 -13.13 -14.00 10.02
CA GLU A 247 -13.57 -14.30 8.66
C GLU A 247 -13.30 -13.10 7.73
N LEU A 248 -13.71 -11.89 8.14
CA LEU A 248 -13.46 -10.68 7.37
C LEU A 248 -11.97 -10.36 7.25
N ILE A 249 -11.20 -10.55 8.33
CA ILE A 249 -9.74 -10.37 8.32
C ILE A 249 -9.10 -11.34 7.31
N ALA A 250 -9.52 -12.61 7.28
CA ALA A 250 -9.01 -13.60 6.34
C ALA A 250 -9.37 -13.26 4.89
N LYS A 251 -10.60 -12.78 4.63
CA LYS A 251 -11.03 -12.29 3.31
C LYS A 251 -10.14 -11.13 2.84
N TYR A 252 -9.78 -10.21 3.74
CA TYR A 252 -8.89 -9.10 3.41
C TYR A 252 -7.41 -9.50 3.25
N ALA A 253 -6.91 -10.44 4.06
CA ALA A 253 -5.50 -10.82 4.00
C ALA A 253 -5.17 -11.72 2.81
N VAL A 254 -6.06 -12.67 2.50
CA VAL A 254 -5.83 -13.73 1.49
C VAL A 254 -6.78 -13.61 0.31
N GLY A 255 -8.05 -13.27 0.58
CA GLY A 255 -9.11 -13.29 -0.43
C GLY A 255 -8.97 -12.26 -1.53
N ILE A 256 -8.27 -11.15 -1.25
CA ILE A 256 -8.01 -10.07 -2.22
C ILE A 256 -6.56 -10.03 -2.71
N ASP A 257 -5.83 -11.12 -2.51
CA ASP A 257 -4.47 -11.25 -3.00
C ASP A 257 -4.44 -11.33 -4.54
N HIS A 258 -3.99 -10.27 -5.18
CA HIS A 258 -3.93 -10.18 -6.63
C HIS A 258 -2.92 -11.15 -7.25
N TYR A 259 -1.93 -11.67 -6.50
CA TYR A 259 -1.04 -12.71 -6.98
C TYR A 259 -1.72 -14.08 -7.10
N ASN A 260 -2.88 -14.27 -6.45
CA ASN A 260 -3.68 -15.49 -6.56
C ASN A 260 -4.74 -15.42 -7.67
N ASP A 261 -4.99 -14.24 -8.25
CA ASP A 261 -5.96 -14.05 -9.33
C ASP A 261 -5.27 -14.29 -10.71
N PRO A 262 -5.71 -15.27 -11.52
CA PRO A 262 -5.07 -15.60 -12.79
C PRO A 262 -5.08 -14.49 -13.83
N GLU A 263 -6.03 -13.57 -13.77
CA GLU A 263 -6.09 -12.40 -14.67
C GLU A 263 -5.13 -11.31 -14.20
N CYS A 264 -5.04 -11.08 -12.89
CA CYS A 264 -4.07 -10.17 -12.29
C CYS A 264 -2.63 -10.64 -12.48
N ARG A 265 -2.34 -11.94 -12.41
CA ARG A 265 -1.00 -12.49 -12.68
C ARG A 265 -0.50 -12.23 -14.10
N LYS A 266 -1.42 -12.03 -15.05
CA LYS A 266 -1.10 -11.63 -16.43
C LYS A 266 -1.02 -10.11 -16.58
N CYS A 267 -1.51 -9.34 -15.61
CA CYS A 267 -1.59 -7.89 -15.64
C CYS A 267 -0.34 -7.23 -15.03
N PHE A 268 0.47 -6.60 -15.87
CA PHE A 268 1.69 -5.92 -15.45
C PHE A 268 1.47 -4.72 -14.49
N ILE A 269 0.30 -4.05 -14.54
CA ILE A 269 0.00 -2.88 -13.66
C ILE A 269 -0.29 -3.34 -12.24
N CYS A 270 -1.13 -4.37 -12.11
CA CYS A 270 -1.60 -4.82 -10.80
C CYS A 270 -0.47 -5.40 -9.95
N LEU A 271 0.57 -5.96 -10.59
CA LEU A 271 1.75 -6.54 -9.94
C LEU A 271 2.69 -5.48 -9.33
N TYR A 272 2.63 -4.23 -9.80
CA TYR A 272 3.49 -3.15 -9.31
C TYR A 272 2.74 -2.13 -8.44
N ALA A 273 1.54 -1.71 -8.85
CA ALA A 273 0.77 -0.69 -8.14
C ALA A 273 -0.02 -1.24 -6.94
N GLY A 274 -0.07 -2.56 -6.77
CA GLY A 274 -1.04 -3.23 -5.91
C GLY A 274 -2.46 -3.10 -6.46
N ALA A 275 -3.27 -4.16 -6.35
CA ALA A 275 -4.69 -4.01 -6.64
C ALA A 275 -5.37 -3.11 -5.59
N VAL A 276 -6.25 -2.20 -6.04
CA VAL A 276 -7.07 -1.37 -5.13
C VAL A 276 -7.97 -2.28 -4.30
N ALA A 277 -7.65 -2.47 -3.02
CA ALA A 277 -8.34 -3.41 -2.15
C ALA A 277 -9.86 -3.18 -2.10
N SER A 278 -10.32 -1.91 -2.01
CA SER A 278 -11.76 -1.57 -2.00
C SER A 278 -12.49 -2.12 -3.25
N PHE A 279 -11.83 -2.09 -4.41
CA PHE A 279 -12.39 -2.63 -5.65
C PHE A 279 -12.51 -4.16 -5.62
N VAL A 280 -11.45 -4.86 -5.20
CA VAL A 280 -11.43 -6.33 -5.16
C VAL A 280 -12.43 -6.85 -4.14
N VAL A 281 -12.53 -6.20 -2.97
CA VAL A 281 -13.53 -6.52 -1.93
C VAL A 281 -14.96 -6.35 -2.47
N SER A 282 -15.23 -5.22 -3.12
CA SER A 282 -16.57 -4.92 -3.64
C SER A 282 -16.99 -5.88 -4.74
N ARG A 283 -16.06 -6.19 -5.66
CA ARG A 283 -16.29 -7.11 -6.78
C ARG A 283 -16.43 -8.58 -6.33
N MET A 284 -15.57 -9.06 -5.45
CA MET A 284 -15.51 -10.48 -5.08
C MET A 284 -16.48 -10.86 -3.95
N TYR A 285 -16.72 -9.95 -3.00
CA TYR A 285 -17.43 -10.28 -1.76
C TYR A 285 -18.73 -9.49 -1.55
N MET A 286 -18.86 -8.27 -2.08
CA MET A 286 -20.07 -7.45 -1.92
C MET A 286 -21.10 -7.61 -3.08
N LYS A 287 -20.76 -8.36 -4.15
CA LYS A 287 -21.58 -8.51 -5.37
C LYS A 287 -22.00 -7.18 -6.02
N GLU A 288 -21.19 -6.13 -5.86
CA GLU A 288 -21.41 -4.87 -6.56
C GLU A 288 -20.75 -4.91 -7.94
N ASN A 289 -21.51 -4.60 -9.00
CA ASN A 289 -20.98 -4.42 -10.35
C ASN A 289 -20.23 -3.10 -10.42
N ILE A 290 -18.95 -3.11 -10.05
CA ILE A 290 -18.07 -1.96 -10.25
C ILE A 290 -17.19 -2.23 -11.47
N THR A 291 -17.40 -1.44 -12.51
CA THR A 291 -16.56 -1.43 -13.71
C THR A 291 -15.25 -0.71 -13.40
N ILE A 292 -14.11 -1.35 -13.66
CA ILE A 292 -12.82 -0.62 -13.73
C ILE A 292 -12.92 0.29 -14.95
N VAL A 293 -13.28 1.56 -14.75
CA VAL A 293 -12.98 2.59 -15.73
C VAL A 293 -11.52 2.92 -15.53
N ALA A 294 -10.64 2.13 -16.14
CA ALA A 294 -9.35 2.66 -16.54
C ALA A 294 -9.70 3.76 -17.54
N HIS A 295 -9.69 5.02 -17.09
CA HIS A 295 -9.74 6.14 -18.01
C HIS A 295 -8.51 6.02 -18.90
N ARG A 296 -8.63 5.33 -20.03
CA ARG A 296 -7.91 5.74 -21.23
C ARG A 296 -8.39 7.17 -21.45
N SER A 297 -7.53 8.14 -21.16
CA SER A 297 -7.65 9.43 -21.81
C SER A 297 -7.70 9.12 -23.31
N LYS A 298 -8.90 9.16 -23.88
CA LYS A 298 -9.01 9.40 -25.31
C LYS A 298 -8.43 10.79 -25.47
N ALA A 299 -7.22 10.88 -26.00
CA ALA A 299 -6.70 12.10 -26.56
C ALA A 299 -7.78 12.65 -27.50
N ALA A 300 -8.28 13.84 -27.18
CA ALA A 300 -9.06 14.66 -28.07
C ALA A 300 -8.09 15.59 -28.80
#